data_AF-A0A7S2J2L9-F1
#
_entry.id   AF-A0A7S2J2L9-F1
#
_cell.length_a   1.000
_cell.length_b   1.000
_cell.length_c   1.000
_cell.angle_alpha   90.00
_cell.angle_beta   90.00
_cell.angle_gamma   90.00
#
_symmetry.space_group_name_H-M   'P 1'
#
loop_
_entity.id
_entity.type
_entity.pdbx_description
1 polymer ?
#
loop_
_entity_poly.entity_id
_entity_poly.type
_entity_poly.pdbx_seq_one_letter_code
_entity_poly.pdbx_strand_id
1 'polypeptide(L)'
;RGLPFTRIFAWEAIRHDPAQIFGPMPDRVVDAISYYNVAANATPGARHNPWRTLRQVATPADLVVVKLDIDTPRVEEALLDQILEDRGLCELIDELYYEE
;
A
#
# COMPACT_ATOMS: atom_id res chain seq x y z
N ARG A 1 -4.14 11.69 20.19
CA ARG A 1 -5.33 11.03 19.62
C ARG A 1 -5.10 10.99 18.12
N GLY A 2 -4.99 9.81 17.50
CA GLY A 2 -4.70 9.67 16.07
C GLY A 2 -5.97 9.55 15.23
N LEU A 3 -5.84 9.72 13.90
CA LEU A 3 -6.90 9.45 12.94
C LEU A 3 -7.02 7.93 12.71
N PRO A 4 -8.24 7.34 12.75
CA PRO A 4 -8.41 5.92 12.44
C PRO A 4 -8.35 5.68 10.93
N PHE A 5 -7.61 4.66 10.51
CA PHE A 5 -7.70 4.15 9.14
C PHE A 5 -9.04 3.44 8.92
N THR A 6 -9.73 3.80 7.84
CA THR A 6 -11.00 3.17 7.45
C THR A 6 -10.80 2.03 6.45
N ARG A 7 -9.69 2.06 5.70
CA ARG A 7 -9.28 1.04 4.72
C ARG A 7 -7.76 0.92 4.73
N ILE A 8 -7.25 -0.30 4.74
CA ILE A 8 -5.82 -0.60 4.65
C ILE A 8 -5.63 -1.62 3.54
N PHE A 9 -4.68 -1.41 2.64
CA PHE A 9 -4.31 -2.37 1.60
C PHE A 9 -2.85 -2.74 1.77
N ALA A 10 -2.58 -4.03 1.95
CA ALA A 10 -1.24 -4.54 2.20
C ALA A 10 -0.93 -5.69 1.24
N TRP A 11 0.27 -5.68 0.67
CA TRP A 11 0.78 -6.74 -0.19
C TRP A 11 1.98 -7.38 0.49
N GLU A 12 2.02 -8.71 0.49
CA GLU A 12 3.10 -9.48 1.08
C GLU A 12 3.43 -10.66 0.16
N ALA A 13 4.69 -10.73 -0.27
CA ALA A 13 5.18 -11.75 -1.19
C ALA A 13 5.36 -13.10 -0.50
N ILE A 14 5.78 -13.09 0.77
CA ILE A 14 6.09 -14.28 1.56
C ILE A 14 4.83 -14.79 2.25
N ARG A 15 4.59 -16.10 2.21
CA ARG A 15 3.47 -16.67 2.96
C ARG A 15 3.82 -16.74 4.45
N HIS A 16 2.98 -16.12 5.27
CA HIS A 16 3.06 -16.21 6.74
C HIS A 16 1.87 -16.96 7.32
N ASP A 17 2.01 -17.45 8.54
CA ASP A 17 0.87 -17.97 9.30
C ASP A 17 -0.11 -16.80 9.59
N PRO A 18 -1.41 -16.93 9.29
CA PRO A 18 -2.40 -15.90 9.62
C PRO A 18 -2.37 -15.46 11.09
N ALA A 19 -2.04 -16.35 12.03
CA ALA A 19 -1.92 -15.99 13.44
C ALA A 19 -0.77 -15.02 13.72
N GLN A 20 0.32 -15.09 12.95
CA GLN A 20 1.45 -14.15 13.08
C GLN A 20 1.10 -12.76 12.54
N ILE A 21 0.27 -12.70 11.49
CA ILE A 21 -0.15 -11.45 10.87
C ILE A 21 -1.30 -10.81 11.66
N PHE A 22 -2.39 -11.53 11.87
CA PHE A 22 -3.62 -10.98 12.44
C PHE A 22 -3.69 -11.05 13.97
N GLY A 23 -3.00 -12.01 14.61
CA GLY A 23 -2.99 -12.15 16.06
C GLY A 23 -2.55 -10.89 16.84
N PRO A 24 -1.52 -10.14 16.42
CA PRO A 24 -1.13 -8.90 17.09
C PRO A 24 -1.96 -7.67 16.69
N MET A 25 -2.82 -7.76 15.67
CA MET A 25 -3.58 -6.62 15.17
C MET A 25 -4.81 -6.35 16.07
N PRO A 26 -5.08 -5.09 16.44
CA PRO A 26 -6.36 -4.74 17.06
C PRO A 26 -7.54 -5.01 16.12
N ASP A 27 -8.70 -5.39 16.65
CA ASP A 27 -9.91 -5.73 15.85
C ASP A 27 -10.23 -4.70 14.77
N ARG A 28 -10.19 -3.40 15.11
CA ARG A 28 -10.44 -2.31 14.15
C ARG A 28 -9.51 -2.29 12.92
N VAL A 29 -8.30 -2.86 13.05
CA VAL A 29 -7.33 -2.98 11.95
C VAL A 29 -7.66 -4.22 11.13
N VAL A 30 -7.99 -5.33 11.79
CA VAL A 30 -8.44 -6.56 11.13
C VAL A 30 -9.69 -6.31 10.28
N ASP A 31 -10.63 -5.51 10.79
CA ASP A 31 -11.85 -5.15 10.08
C ASP A 31 -11.63 -4.21 8.88
N ALA A 32 -10.53 -3.44 8.89
CA ALA A 32 -10.22 -2.44 7.86
C ALA A 32 -9.23 -2.94 6.79
N ILE A 33 -8.51 -4.04 7.04
CA ILE A 33 -7.41 -4.49 6.18
C ILE A 33 -7.87 -5.44 5.06
N SER A 34 -7.42 -5.13 3.85
CA SER A 34 -7.34 -6.05 2.72
C SER A 34 -5.88 -6.51 2.59
N TYR A 35 -5.59 -7.70 3.10
CA TYR A 35 -4.26 -8.31 3.04
C TYR A 35 -4.15 -9.24 1.83
N TYR A 36 -3.22 -8.96 0.93
CA TYR A 36 -2.95 -9.73 -0.27
C TYR A 36 -1.64 -10.49 -0.10
N ASN A 37 -1.72 -11.81 0.08
CA ASN A 37 -0.53 -12.66 0.09
C ASN A 37 -0.02 -12.98 -1.33
N VAL A 38 0.30 -11.91 -2.04
CA VAL A 38 0.90 -11.88 -3.38
C VAL A 38 1.82 -10.66 -3.45
N ALA A 39 2.95 -10.80 -4.14
CA ALA A 39 3.88 -9.70 -4.33
C ALA A 39 3.23 -8.50 -5.03
N ALA A 40 3.63 -7.29 -4.61
CA ALA A 40 3.33 -6.09 -5.36
C ALA A 40 3.95 -6.17 -6.77
N ASN A 41 3.20 -5.74 -7.78
CA ASN A 41 3.64 -5.78 -9.17
C ASN A 41 3.94 -4.37 -9.67
N ALA A 42 5.22 -4.08 -9.90
CA ALA A 42 5.66 -2.77 -10.38
C ALA A 42 5.31 -2.48 -11.86
N THR A 43 4.71 -3.42 -12.61
CA THR A 43 4.25 -3.13 -13.97
C THR A 43 3.01 -2.23 -13.92
N PRO A 44 3.01 -1.05 -14.58
CA PRO A 44 1.85 -0.15 -14.59
C PRO A 44 0.57 -0.85 -15.04
N GLY A 45 -0.51 -0.68 -14.28
CA GLY A 45 -1.82 -1.27 -14.59
C GLY A 45 -1.95 -2.77 -14.32
N ALA A 46 -0.89 -3.47 -13.88
CA ALA A 46 -0.98 -4.87 -13.50
C ALA A 46 -1.97 -5.09 -12.35
N ARG A 47 -2.55 -6.31 -12.27
CA ARG A 47 -3.58 -6.65 -11.26
C ARG A 47 -3.15 -6.34 -9.83
N HIS A 48 -1.88 -6.57 -9.48
CA HIS A 48 -1.32 -6.34 -8.15
C HIS A 48 -0.39 -5.13 -8.08
N ASN A 49 -0.52 -4.19 -9.03
CA ASN A 49 0.11 -2.88 -8.89
C ASN A 49 -0.68 -2.06 -7.85
N PRO A 50 -0.03 -1.53 -6.79
CA PRO A 50 -0.70 -0.80 -5.73
C PRO A 50 -1.32 0.51 -6.22
N TRP A 51 -0.70 1.18 -7.19
CA TRP A 51 -1.19 2.45 -7.75
C TRP A 51 -2.47 2.30 -8.56
N ARG A 52 -2.64 1.15 -9.23
CA ARG A 52 -3.94 0.78 -9.82
C ARG A 52 -5.04 0.74 -8.74
N THR A 53 -4.74 0.16 -7.58
CA THR A 53 -5.70 0.08 -6.47
C THR A 53 -5.96 1.45 -5.89
N LEU A 54 -4.93 2.24 -5.60
CA LEU A 54 -5.04 3.60 -5.06
C LEU A 54 -6.00 4.47 -5.90
N ARG A 55 -5.81 4.50 -7.22
CA ARG A 55 -6.68 5.23 -8.16
C ARG A 55 -8.15 4.81 -8.15
N GLN A 56 -8.46 3.59 -7.70
CA GLN A 56 -9.83 3.06 -7.64
C GLN A 56 -10.50 3.32 -6.30
N VAL A 57 -9.72 3.57 -5.24
CA VAL A 57 -10.21 3.54 -3.87
C VAL A 57 -10.13 4.89 -3.16
N ALA A 58 -9.31 5.81 -3.67
CA ALA A 58 -9.07 7.11 -3.08
C ALA A 58 -9.46 8.25 -4.02
N THR A 59 -9.76 9.39 -3.41
CA THR A 59 -10.01 10.67 -4.04
C THR A 59 -9.12 11.73 -3.37
N PRO A 60 -8.92 12.91 -3.98
CA PRO A 60 -8.14 13.99 -3.35
C PRO A 60 -8.72 14.55 -2.03
N ALA A 61 -9.90 14.08 -1.60
CA ALA A 61 -10.49 14.46 -0.31
C ALA A 61 -10.18 13.45 0.81
N ASP A 62 -9.59 12.31 0.48
CA ASP A 62 -9.17 11.29 1.43
C ASP A 62 -7.76 11.61 1.96
N LEU A 63 -7.48 11.25 3.21
CA LEU A 63 -6.11 11.23 3.72
C LEU A 63 -5.46 9.89 3.38
N VAL A 64 -4.43 9.90 2.55
CA VAL A 64 -3.72 8.72 2.07
C VAL A 64 -2.29 8.71 2.59
N VAL A 65 -1.97 7.63 3.31
CA VAL A 65 -0.62 7.32 3.76
C VAL A 65 -0.13 6.09 3.02
N VAL A 66 1.04 6.21 2.39
CA VAL A 66 1.71 5.12 1.69
C VAL A 66 3.00 4.79 2.43
N LYS A 67 3.17 3.52 2.79
CA LYS A 67 4.47 2.96 3.17
C LYS A 67 4.95 2.07 2.03
N LEU A 68 6.09 2.43 1.47
CA LEU A 68 6.83 1.63 0.52
C LEU A 68 8.02 1.02 1.28
N ASP A 69 7.91 -0.27 1.57
CA ASP A 69 8.86 -1.05 2.37
C ASP A 69 8.88 -2.46 1.75
N ILE A 70 9.66 -2.62 0.68
CA ILE A 70 9.72 -3.84 -0.14
C ILE A 70 11.17 -4.31 -0.20
N ASP A 71 11.44 -5.53 0.25
CA ASP A 71 12.78 -6.15 0.30
C ASP A 71 13.50 -6.29 -1.07
N THR A 72 12.88 -5.89 -2.18
CA THR A 72 13.43 -5.94 -3.53
C THR A 72 13.60 -4.52 -4.09
N PRO A 73 14.80 -3.92 -4.00
CA PRO A 73 15.03 -2.52 -4.34
C PRO A 73 14.51 -2.13 -5.74
N ARG A 74 14.73 -3.00 -6.74
CA ARG A 74 14.27 -2.75 -8.11
C ARG A 74 12.74 -2.63 -8.24
N VAL A 75 11.98 -3.37 -7.43
CA VAL A 75 10.51 -3.28 -7.43
C VAL A 75 10.07 -1.98 -6.75
N GLU A 76 10.77 -1.63 -5.68
CA GLU A 76 10.53 -0.43 -4.89
C GLU A 76 10.81 0.85 -5.68
N GLU A 77 12.01 0.97 -6.24
CA GLU A 77 12.41 2.06 -7.14
C GLU A 77 11.42 2.23 -8.30
N ALA A 78 11.03 1.13 -8.95
CA ALA A 78 10.08 1.18 -10.07
C ALA A 78 8.67 1.64 -9.64
N LEU A 79 8.27 1.41 -8.39
CA LEU A 79 7.01 1.92 -7.85
C LEU A 79 7.14 3.41 -7.46
N LEU A 80 8.29 3.82 -6.94
CA LEU A 80 8.59 5.22 -6.64
C LEU A 80 8.62 6.08 -7.91
N ASP A 81 9.29 5.61 -8.96
CA ASP A 81 9.35 6.27 -10.27
C ASP A 81 7.95 6.53 -10.83
N GLN A 82 7.03 5.56 -10.68
CA GLN A 82 5.63 5.74 -11.09
C GLN A 82 4.94 6.89 -10.36
N ILE A 83 5.23 7.11 -9.07
CA ILE A 83 4.67 8.26 -8.34
C ILE A 83 5.26 9.55 -8.92
N LEU A 84 6.58 9.61 -9.09
CA LEU A 84 7.29 10.82 -9.55
C LEU A 84 6.88 11.23 -10.97
N GLU A 85 6.57 10.27 -11.83
CA GLU A 85 6.18 10.51 -13.23
C GLU A 85 4.68 10.80 -13.40
N ASP A 86 3.85 10.54 -12.38
CA ASP A 86 2.40 10.59 -12.46
C ASP A 86 1.81 11.59 -11.47
N ARG A 87 1.60 12.82 -11.96
CA ARG A 87 0.97 13.88 -11.16
C ARG A 87 -0.35 13.47 -10.51
N GLY A 88 -1.13 12.61 -11.18
CA GLY A 88 -2.40 12.14 -10.62
C GLY A 88 -2.23 11.21 -9.42
N LEU A 89 -1.11 10.48 -9.33
CA LEU A 89 -0.77 9.72 -8.13
C LEU A 89 -0.24 10.63 -7.01
N CYS A 90 0.60 11.60 -7.34
CA CYS A 90 1.07 12.59 -6.37
C CYS A 90 -0.08 13.35 -5.70
N GLU A 91 -1.12 13.71 -6.45
CA GLU A 91 -2.30 14.40 -5.91
C GLU A 91 -3.19 13.51 -5.01
N LEU A 92 -2.96 12.19 -5.01
CA LEU A 92 -3.68 11.23 -4.16
C LEU A 92 -2.90 10.80 -2.92
N ILE A 93 -1.63 11.18 -2.76
CA ILE A 93 -0.78 10.71 -1.65
C ILE A 93 -0.41 11.92 -0.78
N ASP A 94 -0.84 11.92 0.48
CA ASP A 94 -0.51 12.98 1.43
C ASP A 94 0.80 12.73 2.18
N GLU A 95 1.04 11.47 2.56
CA GLU A 95 2.25 11.04 3.25
C GLU A 95 2.86 9.82 2.57
N LEU A 96 4.14 9.91 2.23
CA LEU A 96 4.93 8.81 1.68
C LEU A 96 6.10 8.49 2.63
N TYR A 97 6.16 7.24 3.06
CA TYR A 97 7.27 6.68 3.83
C TYR A 97 8.02 5.68 2.95
N TYR A 98 9.33 5.87 2.83
CA TYR A 98 10.25 5.06 2.05
C TYR A 98 11.55 4.94 2.86
N GLU A 99 12.09 3.74 2.98
CA GLU A 99 13.31 3.45 3.74
C GLU A 99 14.42 3.03 2.76
N GLU A 100 15.62 3.64 2.87
CA GLU A 100 16.85 3.19 2.17
C GLU A 100 17.68 2.25 3.05
#